data_AF-A0A382YAM3-F1
#
_entry.id   AF-A0A382YAM3-F1
#
_cell.length_a   1.000
_cell.length_b   1.000
_cell.length_c   1.000
_cell.angle_alpha   90.00
_cell.angle_beta   90.00
_cell.angle_gamma   90.00
#
_symmetry.space_group_name_H-M   'P 1'
#
loop_
_entity.id
_entity.type
_entity.pdbx_description
1 polymer ?
#
loop_
_entity_poly.entity_id
_entity_poly.type
_entity_poly.pdbx_seq_one_letter_code
_entity_poly.pdbx_strand_id
1 'polypeptide(L)'
;LDNVAMALEISGFEPSEAEEKAKTALTTVGLKDRIDFGAEQLSGGQRQRVAVARAIAGSRPLLLADEPTGNLDAESGNDIMKLFKLLTKGSNPISVLMVTHDPNLASQADRMLLLKDGTVAASDIKSAWGIKENKEKK
;
A
#
# COMPACT_ATOMS: atom_id res chain seq x y z
N LEU A 1 -1.52 -8.60 16.87
CA LEU A 1 -1.21 -9.83 16.11
C LEU A 1 -2.46 -10.42 15.44
N ASP A 2 -3.49 -10.67 16.23
CA ASP A 2 -4.72 -11.40 15.87
C ASP A 2 -5.41 -10.88 14.61
N ASN A 3 -5.46 -9.56 14.41
CA ASN A 3 -6.07 -8.94 13.23
C ASN A 3 -5.44 -9.41 11.90
N VAL A 4 -4.14 -9.71 11.89
CA VAL A 4 -3.42 -10.19 10.70
C VAL A 4 -3.54 -11.71 10.59
N ALA A 5 -3.43 -12.43 11.71
CA ALA A 5 -3.57 -13.90 11.75
C ALA A 5 -4.97 -14.35 11.31
N MET A 6 -6.03 -13.69 11.80
CA MET A 6 -7.41 -13.98 11.42
C MET A 6 -7.64 -13.89 9.91
N ALA A 7 -7.00 -12.95 9.21
CA ALA A 7 -7.14 -12.85 7.76
C ALA A 7 -6.49 -14.02 7.00
N LEU A 8 -5.45 -14.64 7.59
CA LEU A 8 -4.83 -15.84 7.06
C LEU A 8 -5.65 -17.08 7.38
N GLU A 9 -6.19 -17.19 8.59
CA GLU A 9 -7.10 -18.29 8.96
C GLU A 9 -8.33 -18.32 8.05
N ILE A 10 -8.94 -17.16 7.77
CA ILE A 10 -10.03 -17.04 6.79
C ILE A 10 -9.58 -17.46 5.38
N SER A 11 -8.30 -17.29 5.05
CA SER A 11 -7.71 -17.74 3.78
C SER A 11 -7.33 -19.24 3.79
N GLY A 12 -7.63 -19.98 4.87
CA GLY A 12 -7.43 -21.43 4.98
C GLY A 12 -6.09 -21.86 5.61
N PHE A 13 -5.34 -20.95 6.22
CA PHE A 13 -4.11 -21.30 6.94
C PHE A 13 -4.42 -21.89 8.33
N GLU A 14 -3.62 -22.87 8.75
CA GLU A 14 -3.67 -23.38 10.12
C GLU A 14 -3.26 -22.29 11.14
N PRO A 15 -3.85 -22.24 12.34
CA PRO A 15 -3.64 -21.14 13.30
C PRO A 15 -2.16 -20.86 13.61
N SER A 16 -1.35 -21.92 13.80
CA SER A 16 0.08 -21.77 14.07
C SER A 16 0.84 -21.17 12.88
N GLU A 17 0.48 -21.54 11.65
CA GLU A 17 1.11 -20.99 10.44
C GLU A 17 0.64 -19.55 10.20
N ALA A 18 -0.64 -19.27 10.45
CA ALA A 18 -1.22 -17.93 10.37
C ALA A 18 -0.52 -16.96 11.32
N GLU A 19 -0.26 -17.37 12.56
CA GLU A 19 0.41 -16.55 13.56
C GLU A 19 1.86 -16.19 13.14
N GLU A 20 2.63 -17.17 12.67
CA GLU A 20 4.02 -16.95 12.23
C GLU A 20 4.10 -16.04 11.00
N LYS A 21 3.21 -16.23 10.02
CA LYS A 21 3.11 -15.32 8.87
C LYS A 21 2.63 -13.93 9.26
N ALA A 22 1.74 -13.82 10.24
CA ALA A 22 1.27 -12.54 10.75
C ALA A 22 2.40 -11.76 11.45
N LYS A 23 3.21 -12.42 12.29
CA LYS A 23 4.42 -11.82 12.90
C LYS A 23 5.40 -11.34 11.84
N THR A 24 5.61 -12.15 10.80
CA THR A 24 6.49 -11.80 9.68
C THR A 24 5.98 -10.56 8.96
N ALA A 25 4.68 -10.52 8.59
CA ALA A 25 4.07 -9.39 7.91
C ALA A 25 4.10 -8.11 8.75
N LEU A 26 3.81 -8.19 10.06
CA LEU A 26 3.91 -7.06 10.99
C LEU A 26 5.33 -6.53 11.11
N THR A 27 6.32 -7.42 11.10
CA THR A 27 7.74 -7.04 11.10
C THR A 27 8.10 -6.30 9.80
N THR A 28 7.65 -6.78 8.64
CA THR A 28 7.90 -6.15 7.33
C THR A 28 7.39 -4.71 7.27
N VAL A 29 6.24 -4.41 7.90
CA VAL A 29 5.68 -3.05 7.93
C VAL A 29 6.25 -2.17 9.06
N GLY A 30 7.22 -2.68 9.83
CA GLY A 30 7.90 -1.95 10.90
C GLY A 30 7.15 -1.92 12.23
N LEU A 31 6.30 -2.91 12.51
CA LEU A 31 5.50 -3.02 13.75
C LEU A 31 5.96 -4.17 14.67
N LYS A 32 7.23 -4.59 14.56
CA LYS A 32 7.80 -5.68 15.39
C LYS A 32 7.60 -5.44 16.89
N ASP A 33 7.87 -4.22 17.36
CA ASP A 33 7.78 -3.87 18.80
C ASP A 33 6.35 -3.54 19.25
N ARG A 34 5.35 -3.80 18.40
CA ARG A 34 3.94 -3.45 18.59
C ARG A 34 3.00 -4.63 18.32
N ILE A 35 3.55 -5.85 18.26
CA ILE A 35 2.78 -7.07 17.93
C ILE A 35 1.65 -7.31 18.94
N ASP A 36 1.91 -7.03 20.22
CA ASP A 36 0.97 -7.26 21.34
C ASP A 36 0.06 -6.07 21.64
N PHE A 37 0.13 -5.00 20.84
CA PHE A 37 -0.64 -3.79 21.07
C PHE A 37 -2.06 -3.96 20.53
N GLY A 38 -3.05 -3.54 21.31
CA GLY A 38 -4.44 -3.43 20.88
C GLY A 38 -4.65 -2.28 19.89
N ALA A 39 -5.74 -2.34 19.12
CA ALA A 39 -6.04 -1.34 18.08
C ALA A 39 -6.10 0.11 18.62
N GLU A 40 -6.61 0.29 19.83
CA GLU A 40 -6.72 1.59 20.52
C GLU A 40 -5.37 2.16 20.94
N GLN A 41 -4.33 1.33 21.05
CA GLN A 41 -2.98 1.73 21.46
C GLN A 41 -2.10 2.14 20.27
N LEU A 42 -2.61 1.99 19.04
CA LEU A 42 -1.89 2.31 17.81
C LEU A 42 -2.28 3.70 17.29
N SER A 43 -1.33 4.46 16.77
CA SER A 43 -1.62 5.70 16.03
C SER A 43 -2.37 5.40 14.73
N GLY A 44 -2.95 6.43 14.09
CA GLY A 44 -3.62 6.29 12.80
C GLY A 44 -2.74 5.64 11.73
N GLY A 45 -1.50 6.13 11.57
CA GLY A 45 -0.52 5.54 10.64
C GLY A 45 -0.10 4.12 11.01
N GLN A 46 -0.02 3.78 12.30
CA GLN A 46 0.26 2.41 12.73
C GLN A 46 -0.90 1.47 12.41
N ARG A 47 -2.16 1.90 12.62
CA ARG A 47 -3.34 1.13 12.20
C ARG A 47 -3.36 0.91 10.68
N GLN A 48 -2.97 1.91 9.91
CA GLN A 48 -2.80 1.79 8.46
C GLN A 48 -1.76 0.69 8.11
N ARG A 49 -0.60 0.70 8.78
CA ARG A 49 0.43 -0.33 8.60
C ARG A 49 -0.06 -1.73 8.96
N VAL A 50 -0.90 -1.88 10.00
CA VAL A 50 -1.57 -3.16 10.30
C VAL A 50 -2.48 -3.60 9.14
N ALA A 51 -3.25 -2.68 8.55
CA ALA A 51 -4.07 -3.00 7.38
C ALA A 51 -3.23 -3.44 6.17
N VAL A 52 -2.08 -2.80 5.94
CA VAL A 52 -1.12 -3.22 4.92
C VAL A 52 -0.55 -4.61 5.23
N ALA A 53 -0.13 -4.86 6.47
CA ALA A 53 0.36 -6.17 6.91
C ALA A 53 -0.67 -7.27 6.64
N ARG A 54 -1.95 -7.02 6.97
CA ARG A 54 -3.06 -7.92 6.68
C ARG A 54 -3.20 -8.24 5.19
N ALA A 55 -3.04 -7.23 4.34
CA ALA A 55 -3.16 -7.39 2.89
C ALA A 55 -1.98 -8.17 2.29
N ILE A 56 -0.76 -7.96 2.75
CA ILE A 56 0.44 -8.63 2.20
C ILE A 56 0.73 -10.01 2.83
N ALA A 57 0.15 -10.29 4.00
CA ALA A 57 0.35 -11.55 4.70
C ALA A 57 0.04 -12.75 3.79
N GLY A 58 0.84 -13.82 3.89
CA GLY A 58 0.67 -15.00 3.06
C GLY A 58 1.31 -14.90 1.67
N SER A 59 2.27 -13.99 1.49
CA SER A 59 3.03 -13.82 0.23
C SER A 59 2.16 -13.46 -0.97
N ARG A 60 1.14 -12.61 -0.76
CA ARG A 60 0.25 -12.18 -1.85
C ARG A 60 1.00 -11.29 -2.85
N PRO A 61 0.82 -11.49 -4.18
CA PRO A 61 1.60 -10.78 -5.20
C PRO A 61 1.08 -9.36 -5.53
N LEU A 62 -0.12 -9.01 -5.07
CA LEU A 62 -0.80 -7.75 -5.38
C LEU A 62 -1.41 -7.12 -4.12
N LEU A 63 -1.13 -5.84 -3.92
CA LEU A 63 -1.78 -4.98 -2.94
C LEU A 63 -2.69 -3.99 -3.66
N LEU A 64 -3.99 -4.08 -3.37
CA LEU A 64 -4.98 -3.08 -3.78
C LEU A 64 -5.17 -2.09 -2.62
N ALA A 65 -4.93 -0.82 -2.87
CA ALA A 65 -4.94 0.23 -1.85
C ALA A 65 -5.92 1.34 -2.26
N ASP A 66 -7.13 1.32 -1.70
CA ASP A 66 -8.15 2.35 -1.96
C ASP A 66 -7.97 3.50 -0.97
N GLU A 67 -7.55 4.67 -1.47
CA GLU A 67 -7.25 5.88 -0.70
C GLU A 67 -6.45 5.62 0.59
N PRO A 68 -5.23 5.03 0.49
CA PRO A 68 -4.46 4.53 1.63
C PRO A 68 -3.86 5.62 2.52
N THR A 69 -4.17 6.88 2.28
CA THR A 69 -3.66 8.03 3.04
C THR A 69 -4.75 9.05 3.38
N GLY A 70 -6.02 8.80 3.04
CA GLY A 70 -7.09 9.81 3.15
C GLY A 70 -7.35 10.34 4.57
N ASN A 71 -7.00 9.57 5.61
CA ASN A 71 -7.13 9.97 7.03
C ASN A 71 -5.78 10.23 7.72
N LEU A 72 -4.69 10.36 6.95
CA LEU A 72 -3.35 10.57 7.47
C LEU A 72 -2.90 12.01 7.19
N ASP A 73 -2.06 12.55 8.07
CA ASP A 73 -1.33 13.77 7.77
C ASP A 73 -0.29 13.54 6.65
N ALA A 74 0.23 14.62 6.08
CA ALA A 74 1.14 14.54 4.94
C ALA A 74 2.45 13.78 5.23
N GLU A 75 2.96 13.82 6.47
CA GLU A 75 4.17 13.09 6.85
C GLU A 75 3.87 11.58 6.91
N SER A 76 2.79 11.21 7.60
CA SER A 76 2.30 9.83 7.67
C SER A 76 1.98 9.26 6.27
N GLY A 77 1.38 10.06 5.38
CA GLY A 77 1.09 9.65 4.01
C GLY A 77 2.35 9.32 3.19
N ASN A 78 3.39 10.15 3.32
CA ASN A 78 4.68 9.88 2.69
C ASN A 78 5.35 8.62 3.24
N ASP A 79 5.21 8.35 4.53
CA ASP A 79 5.73 7.12 5.14
C ASP A 79 5.04 5.86 4.63
N ILE A 80 3.74 5.91 4.36
CA ILE A 80 3.01 4.82 3.70
C ILE A 80 3.52 4.62 2.26
N MET A 81 3.78 5.70 1.51
CA MET A 81 4.36 5.57 0.18
C MET A 81 5.78 4.98 0.20
N LYS A 82 6.61 5.37 1.16
CA LYS A 82 7.92 4.73 1.36
C LYS A 82 7.78 3.25 1.65
N LEU A 83 6.81 2.87 2.49
CA LEU A 83 6.52 1.46 2.77
C LEU A 83 6.12 0.70 1.49
N PHE A 84 5.22 1.26 0.67
CA PHE A 84 4.84 0.63 -0.60
C PHE A 84 6.03 0.43 -1.54
N LYS A 85 6.90 1.45 -1.66
CA LYS A 85 8.15 1.33 -2.45
C LYS A 85 9.12 0.29 -1.90
N LEU A 86 9.12 0.05 -0.60
CA LEU A 86 9.93 -1.00 0.02
C LEU A 86 9.36 -2.38 -0.32
N LEU A 87 8.04 -2.54 -0.25
CA LEU A 87 7.34 -3.79 -0.59
C LEU A 87 7.51 -4.17 -2.07
N THR A 88 7.60 -3.20 -2.99
CA THR A 88 7.84 -3.47 -4.41
C THR A 88 9.27 -3.88 -4.72
N LYS A 89 10.23 -3.65 -3.81
CA LYS A 89 11.67 -3.90 -4.00
C LYS A 89 12.25 -5.01 -3.11
N GLY A 90 11.44 -5.59 -2.23
CA GLY A 90 11.88 -6.61 -1.28
C GLY A 90 12.23 -7.95 -1.92
N SER A 91 12.60 -8.93 -1.08
CA SER A 91 12.90 -10.31 -1.50
C SER A 91 11.71 -11.05 -2.12
N ASN A 92 10.49 -10.64 -1.75
CA ASN A 92 9.25 -11.08 -2.37
C ASN A 92 8.48 -9.84 -2.86
N PRO A 93 8.80 -9.32 -4.05
CA PRO A 93 8.25 -8.06 -4.53
C PRO A 93 6.74 -8.19 -4.78
N ILE A 94 6.00 -7.17 -4.33
CA ILE A 94 4.55 -7.08 -4.45
C ILE A 94 4.22 -5.95 -5.42
N SER A 95 3.27 -6.18 -6.33
CA SER A 95 2.71 -5.11 -7.15
C SER A 95 1.72 -4.30 -6.33
N VAL A 96 1.78 -2.97 -6.40
CA VAL A 96 0.84 -2.09 -5.68
C VAL A 96 -0.01 -1.34 -6.69
N LEU A 97 -1.33 -1.48 -6.58
CA LEU A 97 -2.29 -0.65 -7.30
C LEU A 97 -3.01 0.21 -6.25
N MET A 98 -2.82 1.52 -6.35
CA MET A 98 -3.45 2.46 -5.42
C MET A 98 -4.38 3.43 -6.14
N VAL A 99 -5.48 3.77 -5.47
CA VAL A 99 -6.37 4.86 -5.84
C VAL A 99 -6.07 6.03 -4.93
N THR A 100 -5.86 7.22 -5.50
CA THR A 100 -5.67 8.44 -4.71
C THR A 100 -6.13 9.68 -5.45
N HIS A 101 -6.64 10.65 -4.70
CA HIS A 101 -6.87 12.02 -5.16
C HIS A 101 -5.69 12.96 -4.86
N ASP A 102 -4.64 12.50 -4.16
CA ASP A 102 -3.45 13.32 -3.87
C ASP A 102 -2.46 13.28 -5.05
N PRO A 103 -2.27 14.40 -5.77
CA PRO A 103 -1.36 14.46 -6.90
C PRO A 103 0.11 14.23 -6.50
N ASN A 104 0.50 14.56 -5.27
CA ASN A 104 1.86 14.34 -4.79
C ASN A 104 2.14 12.85 -4.64
N LEU A 105 1.21 12.09 -4.06
CA LEU A 105 1.36 10.63 -3.94
C LEU A 105 1.29 9.96 -5.31
N ALA A 106 0.36 10.38 -6.17
CA ALA A 106 0.25 9.86 -7.53
C ALA A 106 1.54 10.06 -8.34
N SER A 107 2.21 11.21 -8.17
CA SER A 107 3.49 11.50 -8.83
C SER A 107 4.65 10.59 -8.41
N GLN A 108 4.53 9.93 -7.25
CA GLN A 108 5.55 9.03 -6.72
C GLN A 108 5.43 7.59 -7.25
N ALA A 109 4.35 7.25 -7.94
CA ALA A 109 4.11 5.93 -8.52
C ALA A 109 4.91 5.74 -9.82
N ASP A 110 5.21 4.48 -10.16
CA ASP A 110 5.91 4.15 -11.41
C ASP A 110 5.04 4.43 -12.65
N ARG A 111 3.71 4.35 -12.49
CA ARG A 111 2.71 4.60 -13.53
C ARG A 111 1.47 5.25 -12.91
N MET A 112 0.77 6.06 -13.70
CA MET A 112 -0.44 6.76 -13.29
C MET A 112 -1.53 6.61 -14.36
N LEU A 113 -2.75 6.29 -13.93
CA LEU A 113 -3.94 6.28 -14.78
C LEU A 113 -4.87 7.39 -14.28
N LEU A 114 -5.19 8.35 -15.14
CA LEU A 114 -6.21 9.35 -14.85
C LEU A 114 -7.55 8.80 -15.32
N LEU A 115 -8.48 8.61 -14.38
CA LEU A 115 -9.86 8.22 -14.69
C LEU A 115 -10.76 9.45 -14.74
N LYS A 116 -11.60 9.53 -15.77
CA LYS A 116 -12.64 10.56 -15.92
C LYS A 116 -13.88 9.93 -16.52
N ASP A 117 -15.03 10.16 -15.89
CA ASP A 117 -16.34 9.67 -16.34
C ASP A 117 -16.35 8.15 -16.64
N GLY A 118 -15.67 7.36 -15.80
CA GLY A 118 -15.57 5.90 -15.94
C GLY A 118 -14.61 5.41 -17.02
N THR A 119 -13.87 6.32 -17.68
CA THR A 119 -12.91 5.98 -18.74
C THR A 119 -11.49 6.41 -18.38
N VAL A 120 -10.49 5.75 -18.95
CA VAL A 120 -9.09 6.16 -18.80
C VAL A 120 -8.84 7.36 -19.72
N ALA A 121 -8.71 8.54 -19.12
CA ALA A 121 -8.44 9.79 -19.81
C ALA A 121 -6.95 9.95 -20.15
N ALA A 122 -6.04 9.42 -19.32
CA ALA A 122 -4.60 9.42 -19.55
C ALA A 122 -3.93 8.22 -18.87
N SER A 123 -2.81 7.75 -19.44
CA SER A 123 -2.07 6.58 -18.95
C SER A 123 -0.61 6.85 -18.56
N ASP A 124 -0.20 8.11 -18.58
CA ASP A 124 1.10 8.55 -18.11
C ASP A 124 0.99 9.93 -17.43
N ILE A 125 1.95 10.24 -16.57
CA ILE A 125 1.97 11.48 -15.79
C ILE A 125 1.95 12.72 -16.70
N LYS A 126 2.71 12.73 -17.80
CA LYS A 126 2.81 13.91 -18.67
C LYS A 126 1.48 14.21 -19.36
N SER A 127 0.84 13.18 -19.93
CA SER A 127 -0.45 13.32 -20.61
C SER A 127 -1.57 13.70 -19.64
N ALA A 128 -1.56 13.18 -18.42
CA ALA A 128 -2.55 13.52 -17.40
C ALA A 128 -2.49 14.98 -16.94
N TRP A 129 -1.30 15.59 -16.92
CA TRP A 129 -1.12 17.02 -16.59
C TRP A 129 -1.24 17.95 -17.82
N GLY A 130 -1.64 17.42 -18.99
CA GLY A 130 -1.78 18.21 -20.21
C GLY A 130 -0.46 18.65 -20.85
N ILE A 131 0.67 18.07 -20.42
CA ILE A 131 1.99 18.33 -21.00
C ILE A 131 2.08 17.54 -22.30
N LYS A 132 1.78 18.18 -23.42
CA LYS A 132 2.03 17.63 -24.76
C LYS A 132 3.54 17.59 -24.97
N GLU A 133 4.09 16.43 -25.37
CA GLU A 133 5.44 16.40 -25.92
C GLU A 133 5.48 17.33 -27.13
N ASN A 134 6.25 18.41 -27.03
CA ASN A 134 6.67 19.14 -28.21
C ASN A 134 7.46 18.16 -29.07
N LYS A 135 6.80 17.60 -30.09
CA LYS A 135 7.51 17.08 -31.26
C LYS A 135 8.15 18.30 -31.94
N GLU A 136 9.32 18.70 -31.45
CA GLU A 136 10.15 19.65 -32.16
C GLU A 136 10.42 19.07 -33.55
N LYS A 137 10.10 19.90 -34.52
CA LYS A 137 10.14 19.66 -35.95
C LYS A 137 11.57 19.29 -36.36
N LYS A 138 11.69 18.24 -37.17
CA LYS A 138 12.84 18.09 -38.07
C LYS A 138 12.89 19.25 -39.06
#